data_AF-A0A924Z6B7-F1
#
_entry.id   AF-A0A924Z6B7-F1
#
_cell.length_a   1.000
_cell.length_b   1.000
_cell.length_c   1.000
_cell.angle_alpha   90.00
_cell.angle_beta   90.00
_cell.angle_gamma   90.00
#
_symmetry.space_group_name_H-M   'P 1'
#
loop_
_entity.id
_entity.type
_entity.pdbx_description
1 polymer ?
#
loop_
_entity_poly.entity_id
_entity_poly.type
_entity_poly.pdbx_seq_one_letter_code
_entity_poly.pdbx_strand_id
1 'polypeptide(L)' 'RIVKLMSLVYSTATFTEHDLVTNGACELFGEVFGAAGAHARSAFGVAQIPMGACVEIELIAEVA' A
#
# COMPACT_ATOMS: atom_id res chain seq x y z
N ARG A 1 9.66 -8.23 -10.32
CA ARG A 1 9.74 -6.78 -9.97
C ARG A 1 8.39 -6.34 -9.42
N ILE A 2 8.34 -5.50 -8.38
CA ILE A 2 7.07 -4.90 -7.94
C ILE A 2 6.73 -3.73 -8.88
N VAL A 3 5.59 -3.81 -9.56
CA VAL A 3 5.19 -2.82 -10.57
C VAL A 3 4.32 -1.75 -9.92
N LYS A 4 3.30 -2.16 -9.18
CA LYS A 4 2.35 -1.27 -8.52
C LYS A 4 1.91 -1.81 -7.16
N LEU A 5 1.75 -0.90 -6.20
CA LEU A 5 1.09 -1.13 -4.93
C LEU A 5 -0.15 -0.25 -4.83
N MET A 6 -1.30 -0.82 -4.48
CA MET A 6 -2.49 -0.07 -4.09
C MET A 6 -2.78 -0.32 -2.62
N SER A 7 -3.01 0.77 -1.87
CA SER A 7 -3.28 0.74 -0.45
C SER A 7 -4.67 1.30 -0.17
N LEU A 8 -5.47 0.52 0.54
CA LEU A 8 -6.78 0.89 1.06
C LEU A 8 -6.64 1.04 2.58
N VAL A 9 -6.84 2.25 3.08
CA VAL A 9 -6.68 2.57 4.51
C VAL A 9 -8.06 2.86 5.09
N TYR A 10 -8.51 2.00 6.00
CA TYR A 10 -9.76 2.21 6.71
C TYR A 10 -9.63 3.45 7.61
N SER A 11 -10.36 4.50 7.26
CA SER A 11 -10.19 5.82 7.89
C SER A 11 -11.48 6.64 7.87
N THR A 12 -11.54 7.65 8.74
CA THR A 12 -12.62 8.63 8.74
C THR A 12 -12.45 9.58 7.54
N ALA A 13 -13.54 10.26 7.16
CA ALA A 13 -13.51 11.23 6.05
C ALA A 13 -12.58 12.45 6.29
N THR A 14 -12.12 12.66 7.53
CA THR A 14 -11.25 13.78 7.90
C THR A 14 -9.77 13.39 7.95
N PHE A 15 -9.44 12.11 7.89
CA PHE A 15 -8.05 11.66 7.88
C PHE A 15 -7.51 11.74 6.45
N THR A 16 -6.34 12.35 6.27
CA THR A 16 -5.75 12.62 4.94
C THR A 16 -4.30 12.16 4.80
N GLU A 17 -3.78 11.40 5.77
CA GLU A 17 -2.37 10.96 5.82
C GLU A 17 -2.21 9.50 5.36
N HIS A 18 -3.01 9.07 4.38
CA HIS A 18 -3.00 7.69 3.87
C HIS A 18 -1.68 7.32 3.21
N ASP A 19 -0.98 8.30 2.63
CA ASP A 19 0.34 8.15 2.04
C ASP A 19 1.39 7.79 3.08
N LEU A 20 1.32 8.37 4.29
CA LEU A 20 2.20 8.03 5.42
C LEU A 20 1.97 6.61 5.91
N VAL A 21 0.71 6.18 6.04
CA VAL A 21 0.38 4.78 6.39
C VAL A 21 0.95 3.81 5.35
N THR A 22 0.85 4.18 4.06
CA THR A 22 1.32 3.37 2.95
C THR A 22 2.85 3.30 2.86
N ASN A 23 3.58 4.26 3.42
CA ASN A 23 5.05 4.23 3.48
C ASN A 23 5.57 2.95 4.15
N GLY A 24 4.90 2.46 5.20
CA GLY A 24 5.35 1.24 5.90
C GLY A 24 5.43 0.02 4.98
N ALA A 25 4.49 -0.14 4.06
CA ALA A 25 4.57 -1.18 3.04
C ALA A 25 5.69 -0.88 2.02
N CYS A 26 5.78 0.36 1.54
CA CYS A 26 6.80 0.75 0.56
C CYS A 26 8.24 0.53 1.07
N GLU A 27 8.50 0.91 2.32
CA GLU A 27 9.78 0.71 2.99
C GLU A 27 10.12 -0.77 3.10
N LEU A 28 9.17 -1.60 3.57
CA LEU A 28 9.35 -3.04 3.64
C LEU A 28 9.68 -3.66 2.27
N PHE A 29 8.97 -3.27 1.21
CA PHE A 29 9.28 -3.76 -0.15
C PHE A 29 10.66 -3.30 -0.62
N GLY A 30 11.07 -2.07 -0.29
CA GLY A 30 12.42 -1.58 -0.56
C GLY A 30 13.50 -2.36 0.19
N GLU A 31 13.28 -2.68 1.46
CA GLU A 31 14.21 -3.47 2.29
C GLU A 31 14.35 -4.91 1.79
N VAL A 32 13.24 -5.57 1.45
CA VAL A 32 13.22 -6.99 1.07
C VAL A 32 13.67 -7.20 -0.37
N PHE A 33 13.25 -6.34 -1.31
CA PHE A 33 13.49 -6.54 -2.74
C PHE A 33 14.53 -5.58 -3.34
N GLY A 34 15.08 -4.66 -2.55
CA GLY A 34 16.06 -3.66 -3.00
C GLY A 34 15.53 -2.84 -4.18
N ALA A 35 16.34 -2.69 -5.24
CA ALA A 35 15.95 -1.95 -6.44
C ALA A 35 14.70 -2.53 -7.14
N ALA A 36 14.45 -3.85 -7.03
CA ALA A 36 13.26 -4.49 -7.58
C ALA A 36 11.98 -4.22 -6.77
N GLY A 37 12.13 -3.64 -5.57
CA GLY A 37 11.07 -3.19 -4.70
C GLY A 37 10.61 -1.76 -4.98
N ALA A 38 11.28 -0.98 -5.83
CA ALA A 38 10.81 0.35 -6.22
C ALA A 38 9.59 0.25 -7.18
N HIS A 39 8.46 0.84 -6.79
CA HIS A 39 7.17 0.67 -7.48
C HIS A 39 6.35 1.97 -7.55
N ALA A 40 5.39 2.01 -8.48
CA ALA A 40 4.34 3.03 -8.47
C ALA A 40 3.33 2.73 -7.35
N ARG A 41 2.70 3.75 -6.76
CA ARG A 41 1.74 3.54 -5.67
C ARG A 41 0.47 4.39 -5.77
N SER A 42 -0.58 3.92 -5.11
CA SER A 42 -1.80 4.68 -4.83
C SER A 42 -2.26 4.40 -3.40
N ALA A 43 -2.71 5.42 -2.68
CA ALA A 43 -3.19 5.30 -1.31
C ALA A 43 -4.57 5.99 -1.21
N PHE A 44 -5.57 5.26 -0.71
CA PHE A 44 -6.94 5.73 -0.61
C PHE A 44 -7.49 5.53 0.80
N GLY A 45 -8.22 6.52 1.29
CA GLY A 45 -9.14 6.32 2.40
C GLY A 45 -10.37 5.55 1.95
N VAL A 46 -10.74 4.50 2.69
CA VAL A 46 -11.96 3.73 2.45
C VAL A 46 -12.83 3.65 3.69
N ALA A 47 -14.14 3.53 3.47
CA ALA A 47 -15.11 3.51 4.55
C ALA A 47 -15.09 2.19 5.33
N GLN A 48 -14.74 1.05 4.72
CA GLN A 48 -14.68 -0.28 5.34
C GLN A 48 -13.74 -1.21 4.56
N ILE A 49 -13.21 -2.22 5.24
CA ILE A 49 -12.39 -3.31 4.70
C ILE A 49 -12.91 -4.63 5.30
N PRO A 50 -12.91 -5.76 4.57
CA PRO A 50 -13.32 -7.06 5.11
C PRO A 50 -12.63 -7.39 6.45
N MET A 51 -13.36 -8.09 7.32
CA MET A 51 -12.89 -8.51 8.66
C MET A 51 -12.52 -7.35 9.61
N GLY A 52 -12.83 -6.09 9.26
CA GLY A 52 -12.48 -4.93 10.08
C GLY A 52 -10.98 -4.62 10.08
N ALA A 53 -10.25 -5.02 9.04
CA ALA A 53 -8.82 -4.73 8.92
C ALA A 53 -8.57 -3.22 8.78
N CYS A 54 -7.41 -2.76 9.29
CA CYS A 54 -7.03 -1.35 9.20
C CYS A 54 -6.52 -0.97 7.80
N VAL A 55 -5.83 -1.89 7.13
CA VAL A 55 -5.20 -1.67 5.83
C VAL A 55 -5.33 -2.93 4.99
N GLU A 56 -5.64 -2.77 3.70
CA GLU A 56 -5.54 -3.80 2.68
C GLU A 56 -4.57 -3.34 1.58
N ILE A 57 -3.67 -4.23 1.16
CA ILE A 57 -2.64 -3.96 0.16
C ILE A 57 -2.83 -4.91 -1.02
N GLU A 58 -2.97 -4.34 -2.22
CA GLU A 58 -2.97 -5.07 -3.49
C GLU A 58 -1.68 -4.79 -4.26
N LEU A 59 -1.14 -5.81 -4.94
CA LEU A 59 0.13 -5.73 -5.65
C LEU A 59 0.01 -6.25 -7.08
N ILE A 60 0.62 -5.52 -8.01
CA ILE A 60 0.95 -6.03 -9.34
C ILE A 60 2.44 -6.34 -9.35
N ALA A 61 2.78 -7.60 -9.56
CA ALA A 61 4.14 -8.08 -9.67
C ALA A 61 4.42 -8.64 -11.06
N GLU A 62 5.55 -8.23 -11.63
CA GLU A 62 6.12 -8.85 -12.83
C GLU A 62 6.91 -10.08 -12.40
N VAL A 63 6.55 -11.22 -12.98
CA VAL A 63 7.18 -12.54 -12.83
C VAL A 63 7.83 -12.95 -14.14
N ALA A 64 8.95 -13.68 -14.04
CA ALA A 64 9.72 -14.19 -15.17
C ALA A 64 9.01 -15.34 -15.89
#